data_AF-A0A2E4WU82-F1
#
_entry.id   AF-A0A2E4WU82-F1
#
_cell.length_a   1.000
_cell.length_b   1.000
_cell.length_c   1.000
_cell.angle_alpha   90.00
_cell.angle_beta   90.00
_cell.angle_gamma   90.00
#
_symmetry.space_group_name_H-M   'P 1'
#
loop_
_entity.id
_entity.type
_entity.pdbx_description
1 polymer ?
#
loop_
_entity_poly.entity_id
_entity_poly.type
_entity_poly.pdbx_seq_one_letter_code
_entity_poly.pdbx_strand_id
1 'polypeptide(L)'
;MGEHRGPNRGPLGVDPERSILYAQVVSAEPRMSFDEGGIMRQLGIVGSVGKVYLGDVAQAALRSIGTHDSPKFSQEPGFDEQTWQLVCSTDEVTMRISSSHYWGFGLFSRCFLNEIVMEGSLPTRARCAMDIVSSLGRNPWEPFRVRAFERATSGTIQSHTTSWEGLISVARESMSDDIARLQDEVHKMRGIEESADVILDSADEDLNRAREALADKNAPAVERALSRASSSIVRADPKSEMGSMERELLDG
;
A
#
# COMPACT_ATOMS: atom_id res chain seq x y z
N MET A 1 -23.26 -1.83 -28.34
CA MET A 1 -23.72 -3.01 -27.57
C MET A 1 -22.48 -3.66 -27.01
N GLY A 2 -22.38 -3.74 -25.69
CA GLY A 2 -21.22 -4.25 -24.96
C GLY A 2 -21.63 -4.40 -23.50
N GLU A 3 -22.52 -5.35 -23.26
CA GLU A 3 -22.91 -5.78 -21.92
C GLU A 3 -21.88 -6.81 -21.42
N HIS A 4 -21.08 -6.38 -20.46
CA HIS A 4 -20.64 -7.22 -19.34
C HIS A 4 -20.21 -6.28 -18.20
N ARG A 5 -21.21 -5.64 -17.57
CA ARG A 5 -21.05 -5.13 -16.21
C ARG A 5 -21.40 -6.29 -15.28
N GLY A 6 -20.40 -6.80 -14.57
CA GLY A 6 -20.62 -7.71 -13.45
C GLY A 6 -21.60 -7.10 -12.44
N PRO A 7 -22.20 -7.92 -11.55
CA PRO A 7 -23.23 -7.45 -10.65
C PRO A 7 -22.67 -6.33 -9.75
N ASN A 8 -23.48 -5.29 -9.52
CA ASN A 8 -23.30 -4.23 -8.52
C ASN A 8 -22.28 -4.58 -7.43
N ARG A 9 -21.07 -4.04 -7.53
CA ARG A 9 -20.16 -3.96 -6.39
C ARG A 9 -19.71 -2.52 -6.31
N GLY A 10 -20.39 -1.78 -5.42
CA GLY A 10 -19.91 -0.49 -4.97
C GLY A 10 -18.56 -0.63 -4.26
N PRO A 11 -17.98 0.49 -3.79
CA PRO A 11 -16.79 0.43 -2.96
C PRO A 11 -17.04 -0.43 -1.72
N LEU A 12 -16.02 -1.18 -1.32
CA LEU A 12 -15.99 -2.06 -0.16
C LEU A 12 -14.68 -1.81 0.57
N GLY A 13 -14.70 -1.03 1.65
CA GLY A 13 -13.50 -0.70 2.42
C GLY A 13 -13.05 -1.85 3.33
N VAL A 14 -13.34 -1.69 4.62
CA VAL A 14 -13.04 -2.69 5.65
C VAL A 14 -14.01 -3.86 5.53
N ASP A 15 -13.48 -5.01 5.18
CA ASP A 15 -14.19 -6.28 5.10
C ASP A 15 -13.20 -7.41 5.41
N PRO A 16 -13.63 -8.55 5.98
CA PRO A 16 -12.73 -9.62 6.39
C PRO A 16 -11.91 -10.23 5.26
N GLU A 17 -12.49 -10.39 4.07
CA GLU A 17 -11.90 -11.17 2.97
C GLU A 17 -11.22 -10.29 1.93
N ARG A 18 -11.82 -9.15 1.58
CA ARG A 18 -11.30 -8.31 0.50
C ARG A 18 -11.68 -6.84 0.63
N SER A 19 -11.04 -5.99 -0.16
CA SER A 19 -11.41 -4.59 -0.32
C SER A 19 -11.54 -4.22 -1.80
N ILE A 20 -12.48 -3.35 -2.13
CA ILE A 20 -12.72 -2.80 -3.47
C ILE A 20 -12.71 -1.27 -3.35
N LEU A 21 -11.67 -0.66 -3.92
CA LEU A 21 -11.46 0.78 -3.87
C LEU A 21 -11.48 1.35 -5.28
N TYR A 22 -12.01 2.57 -5.41
CA TYR A 22 -12.00 3.31 -6.67
C TYR A 22 -11.20 4.59 -6.51
N ALA A 23 -10.47 4.92 -7.57
CA ALA A 23 -9.52 6.01 -7.57
C ALA A 23 -9.53 6.76 -8.90
N GLN A 24 -9.56 8.09 -8.82
CA GLN A 24 -9.44 8.99 -9.94
C GLN A 24 -7.99 8.98 -10.46
N VAL A 25 -7.80 8.68 -11.74
CA VAL A 25 -6.50 8.83 -12.42
C VAL A 25 -6.27 10.30 -12.75
N VAL A 26 -5.13 10.87 -12.36
CA VAL A 26 -4.79 12.27 -12.67
C VAL A 26 -3.73 12.33 -13.74
N SER A 27 -2.79 11.40 -13.74
CA SER A 27 -1.72 11.29 -14.74
C SER A 27 -1.79 9.94 -15.46
N ALA A 28 -1.56 9.93 -16.77
CA ALA A 28 -1.41 8.70 -17.55
C ALA A 28 0.01 8.11 -17.46
N GLU A 29 0.96 8.85 -16.89
CA GLU A 29 2.31 8.37 -16.64
C GLU A 29 2.37 7.54 -15.34
N PRO A 30 3.25 6.51 -15.27
CA PRO A 30 4.24 6.15 -16.29
C PRO A 30 3.63 5.35 -17.43
N ARG A 31 4.27 5.41 -18.59
CA ARG A 31 4.10 4.42 -19.67
C ARG A 31 4.94 3.18 -19.41
N MET A 32 4.33 2.02 -19.63
CA MET A 32 4.99 0.73 -19.54
C MET A 32 4.83 -0.03 -20.86
N SER A 33 5.44 -1.20 -20.92
CA SER A 33 5.25 -2.17 -22.00
C SER A 33 4.95 -3.55 -21.41
N PHE A 34 4.62 -4.51 -22.25
CA PHE A 34 4.41 -5.90 -21.84
C PHE A 34 4.91 -6.87 -22.92
N ASP A 35 5.30 -8.07 -22.51
CA ASP A 35 5.72 -9.15 -23.43
C ASP A 35 4.53 -10.03 -23.87
N GLU A 36 4.78 -11.04 -24.71
CA GLU A 36 3.75 -11.98 -25.21
C GLU A 36 3.00 -12.71 -24.09
N GLY A 37 3.60 -12.83 -22.90
CA GLY A 37 2.97 -13.44 -21.74
C GLY A 37 2.12 -12.46 -20.92
N GLY A 38 2.00 -11.21 -21.36
CA GLY A 38 1.34 -10.12 -20.63
C GLY A 38 2.14 -9.62 -19.43
N ILE A 39 3.41 -10.01 -19.27
CA ILE A 39 4.23 -9.57 -18.14
C ILE A 39 4.66 -8.13 -18.37
N MET A 40 4.42 -7.26 -17.38
CA MET A 40 4.77 -5.86 -17.44
C MET A 40 6.30 -5.68 -17.46
N ARG A 41 6.76 -4.83 -18.37
CA ARG A 41 8.17 -4.46 -18.59
C ARG A 41 8.32 -2.95 -18.61
N GLN A 42 9.53 -2.50 -18.26
CA GLN A 42 9.95 -1.13 -18.52
C GLN A 42 9.90 -0.83 -20.02
N LEU A 43 9.50 0.39 -20.37
CA LEU A 43 9.40 0.80 -21.77
C LEU A 43 10.76 0.70 -22.48
N GLY A 44 10.78 0.09 -23.67
CA GLY A 44 11.99 -0.02 -24.50
C GLY A 44 12.78 -1.32 -24.32
N ILE A 45 12.32 -2.24 -23.47
CA ILE A 45 12.90 -3.59 -23.35
C ILE A 45 12.57 -4.43 -24.60
N VAL A 46 13.60 -5.08 -25.17
CA VAL A 46 13.46 -5.99 -26.32
C VAL A 46 12.54 -7.16 -25.95
N GLY A 47 11.64 -7.54 -26.87
CA GLY A 47 10.62 -8.57 -26.63
C GLY A 47 9.28 -8.04 -26.13
N SER A 48 9.14 -6.72 -25.99
CA SER A 48 7.85 -6.08 -25.73
C SER A 48 6.97 -6.10 -26.99
N VAL A 49 5.70 -6.46 -26.83
CA VAL A 49 4.72 -6.54 -27.93
C VAL A 49 3.69 -5.41 -27.92
N GLY A 50 3.61 -4.65 -26.83
CA GLY A 50 2.69 -3.53 -26.71
C GLY A 50 3.12 -2.47 -25.70
N LYS A 51 2.34 -1.40 -25.63
CA LYS A 51 2.51 -0.26 -24.72
C LYS A 51 1.23 -0.05 -23.93
N VAL A 52 1.38 0.52 -22.74
CA VAL A 52 0.27 0.78 -21.82
C VAL A 52 0.52 2.06 -21.03
N TYR A 53 -0.52 2.86 -20.85
CA TYR A 53 -0.52 3.97 -19.89
C TYR A 53 -0.97 3.43 -18.53
N LEU A 54 0.00 3.18 -17.66
CA LEU A 54 -0.26 2.64 -16.32
C LEU A 54 -0.93 3.69 -15.43
N GLY A 55 -0.45 4.93 -15.49
CA GLY A 55 -0.99 6.04 -14.70
C GLY A 55 -0.55 6.06 -13.24
N ASP A 56 -0.83 7.19 -12.58
CA ASP A 56 -0.34 7.51 -11.24
C ASP A 56 -0.91 6.56 -10.17
N VAL A 57 -2.19 6.24 -10.27
CA VAL A 57 -2.88 5.39 -9.29
C VAL A 57 -2.35 3.97 -9.31
N ALA A 58 -2.29 3.33 -10.48
CA ALA A 58 -1.81 1.96 -10.58
C ALA A 58 -0.32 1.85 -10.21
N GLN A 59 0.48 2.87 -10.56
CA GLN A 59 1.86 2.93 -10.11
C GLN A 59 1.97 3.02 -8.58
N ALA A 60 1.16 3.86 -7.92
CA ALA A 60 1.13 3.96 -6.46
C ALA A 60 0.69 2.63 -5.82
N ALA A 61 -0.33 1.97 -6.38
CA ALA A 61 -0.84 0.69 -5.91
C ALA A 61 0.17 -0.45 -6.06
N LEU A 62 0.93 -0.50 -7.16
CA LEU A 62 2.01 -1.47 -7.30
C LEU A 62 3.18 -1.21 -6.36
N ARG A 63 3.45 0.04 -5.98
CA ARG A 63 4.50 0.31 -4.97
C ARG A 63 4.05 -0.06 -3.56
N SER A 64 2.76 0.08 -3.25
CA SER A 64 2.24 -0.16 -1.90
C SER A 64 2.16 -1.64 -1.51
N ILE A 65 2.23 -2.55 -2.47
CA ILE A 65 2.27 -3.99 -2.21
C ILE A 65 3.70 -4.48 -1.83
N GLY A 66 4.73 -3.64 -2.01
CA GLY A 66 6.11 -3.97 -1.65
C GLY A 66 6.82 -4.86 -2.68
N THR A 67 7.60 -5.83 -2.20
CA THR A 67 8.30 -6.77 -3.10
C THR A 67 7.31 -7.80 -3.61
N HIS A 68 7.11 -7.84 -4.91
CA HIS A 68 6.03 -8.60 -5.53
C HIS A 68 6.49 -9.33 -6.80
N ASP A 69 5.68 -10.30 -7.22
CA ASP A 69 5.87 -10.96 -8.51
C ASP A 69 5.73 -9.97 -9.67
N SER A 70 6.27 -10.31 -10.84
CA SER A 70 6.17 -9.44 -12.01
C SER A 70 4.69 -9.20 -12.36
N PRO A 71 4.20 -7.95 -12.34
CA PRO A 71 2.79 -7.68 -12.60
C PRO A 71 2.39 -8.16 -13.99
N LYS A 72 1.22 -8.78 -14.10
CA LYS A 72 0.75 -9.41 -15.33
C LYS A 72 -0.57 -8.81 -15.78
N PHE A 73 -0.65 -8.40 -17.03
CA PHE A 73 -1.89 -7.97 -17.65
C PHE A 73 -2.79 -9.19 -17.90
N SER A 74 -3.94 -9.24 -17.23
CA SER A 74 -4.99 -10.23 -17.48
C SER A 74 -5.91 -9.81 -18.62
N GLN A 75 -5.99 -8.50 -18.87
CA GLN A 75 -6.59 -7.91 -20.05
C GLN A 75 -5.62 -6.87 -20.60
N GLU A 76 -5.05 -7.16 -21.76
CA GLU A 76 -4.13 -6.26 -22.45
C GLU A 76 -4.86 -5.02 -22.99
N PRO A 77 -4.16 -3.88 -23.10
CA PRO A 77 -4.70 -2.71 -23.78
C PRO A 77 -5.03 -3.04 -25.24
N GLY A 78 -6.22 -2.61 -25.68
CA GLY A 78 -6.62 -2.64 -27.08
C GLY A 78 -6.22 -1.36 -27.80
N PHE A 79 -7.16 -0.78 -28.56
CA PHE A 79 -6.95 0.54 -29.19
C PHE A 79 -6.77 1.66 -28.16
N ASP A 80 -7.44 1.56 -27.02
CA ASP A 80 -7.28 2.48 -25.89
C ASP A 80 -6.21 1.92 -24.94
N GLU A 81 -5.00 2.45 -25.05
CA GLU A 81 -3.82 2.06 -24.26
C GLU A 81 -3.97 2.33 -22.74
N GLN A 82 -5.08 2.95 -22.30
CA GLN A 82 -5.39 3.21 -20.89
C GLN A 82 -6.58 2.38 -20.36
N THR A 83 -7.14 1.47 -21.17
CA THR A 83 -8.14 0.48 -20.72
C THR A 83 -7.49 -0.90 -20.64
N TRP A 84 -7.33 -1.45 -19.44
CA TRP A 84 -6.59 -2.70 -19.19
C TRP A 84 -6.93 -3.27 -17.81
N GLN A 85 -6.53 -4.52 -17.55
CA GLN A 85 -6.54 -5.15 -16.23
C GLN A 85 -5.20 -5.78 -15.91
N LEU A 86 -4.73 -5.56 -14.69
CA LEU A 86 -3.44 -6.01 -14.17
C LEU A 86 -3.64 -6.78 -12.87
N VAL A 87 -2.86 -7.84 -12.69
CA VAL A 87 -2.79 -8.60 -11.44
C VAL A 87 -1.35 -8.60 -10.93
N CYS A 88 -1.20 -8.40 -9.64
CA CYS A 88 0.06 -8.51 -8.92
C CYS A 88 -0.20 -9.23 -7.59
N SER A 89 0.74 -10.04 -7.11
CA SER A 89 0.58 -10.77 -5.85
C SER A 89 1.90 -10.84 -5.08
N THR A 90 1.74 -10.98 -3.77
CA THR A 90 2.75 -11.45 -2.81
C THR A 90 2.17 -12.65 -2.07
N ASP A 91 2.93 -13.21 -1.12
CA ASP A 91 2.43 -14.30 -0.26
C ASP A 91 1.26 -13.87 0.64
N GLU A 92 1.10 -12.58 0.91
CA GLU A 92 0.09 -12.05 1.84
C GLU A 92 -1.14 -11.42 1.18
N VAL A 93 -0.98 -10.88 -0.04
CA VAL A 93 -2.02 -10.11 -0.71
C VAL A 93 -1.96 -10.28 -2.23
N THR A 94 -3.13 -10.46 -2.83
CA THR A 94 -3.35 -10.37 -4.28
C THR A 94 -4.06 -9.06 -4.58
N MET A 95 -3.50 -8.28 -5.49
CA MET A 95 -4.06 -7.03 -5.97
C MET A 95 -4.42 -7.12 -7.45
N ARG A 96 -5.66 -6.77 -7.78
CA ARG A 96 -6.14 -6.60 -9.16
C ARG A 96 -6.47 -5.15 -9.39
N ILE A 97 -5.94 -4.58 -10.46
CA ILE A 97 -6.15 -3.19 -10.83
C ILE A 97 -6.78 -3.17 -12.22
N SER A 98 -7.94 -2.54 -12.35
CA SER A 98 -8.64 -2.36 -13.62
C SER A 98 -8.70 -0.88 -13.96
N SER A 99 -8.23 -0.50 -15.15
CA SER A 99 -8.36 0.85 -15.67
C SER A 99 -9.46 0.91 -16.71
N SER A 100 -10.37 1.88 -16.56
CA SER A 100 -11.45 2.10 -17.53
C SER A 100 -11.85 3.56 -17.59
N HIS A 101 -12.28 4.00 -18.78
CA HIS A 101 -12.90 5.31 -18.94
C HIS A 101 -14.26 5.33 -18.24
N TYR A 102 -14.60 6.43 -17.58
CA TYR A 102 -15.89 6.56 -16.88
C TYR A 102 -16.67 7.82 -17.27
N TRP A 103 -16.03 8.76 -17.96
CA TRP A 103 -16.68 9.94 -18.54
C TRP A 103 -15.90 10.54 -19.70
N GLY A 104 -16.57 11.36 -20.50
CA GLY A 104 -15.97 11.92 -21.71
C GLY A 104 -15.67 10.84 -22.75
N PHE A 105 -14.93 11.21 -23.80
CA PHE A 105 -14.53 10.31 -24.88
C PHE A 105 -13.16 9.64 -24.62
N GLY A 106 -12.69 9.59 -23.37
CA GLY A 106 -11.40 8.96 -23.04
C GLY A 106 -10.15 9.69 -23.54
N LEU A 107 -10.27 10.97 -23.92
CA LEU A 107 -9.17 11.74 -24.54
C LEU A 107 -8.15 12.30 -23.54
N PHE A 108 -8.44 12.23 -22.23
CA PHE A 108 -7.58 12.75 -21.17
C PHE A 108 -7.48 11.73 -20.04
N SER A 109 -6.33 11.66 -19.36
CA SER A 109 -6.11 10.79 -18.18
C SER A 109 -7.21 10.92 -17.13
N ARG A 110 -7.73 12.14 -16.96
CA ARG A 110 -8.80 12.49 -16.02
C ARG A 110 -10.14 11.82 -16.31
N CYS A 111 -10.32 11.29 -17.53
CA CYS A 111 -11.49 10.51 -17.95
C CYS A 111 -11.50 9.08 -17.39
N PHE A 112 -10.39 8.62 -16.83
CA PHE A 112 -10.20 7.26 -16.35
C PHE A 112 -10.30 7.18 -14.84
N LEU A 113 -10.77 6.03 -14.39
CA LEU A 113 -10.68 5.60 -13.00
C LEU A 113 -9.95 4.27 -12.94
N ASN A 114 -9.35 3.98 -11.79
CA ASN A 114 -8.87 2.66 -11.47
C ASN A 114 -9.74 2.06 -10.37
N GLU A 115 -10.15 0.82 -10.59
CA GLU A 115 -10.68 -0.07 -9.56
C GLU A 115 -9.52 -0.91 -9.02
N ILE A 116 -9.37 -0.95 -7.69
CA ILE A 116 -8.33 -1.68 -6.99
C ILE A 116 -9.02 -2.69 -6.08
N VAL A 117 -8.88 -3.96 -6.41
CA VAL A 117 -9.38 -5.09 -5.62
C VAL A 117 -8.21 -5.74 -4.90
N MET A 118 -8.26 -5.81 -3.58
CA MET A 118 -7.24 -6.45 -2.76
C MET A 118 -7.85 -7.62 -1.99
N GLU A 119 -7.21 -8.77 -2.01
CA GLU A 119 -7.60 -10.00 -1.29
C GLU A 119 -6.39 -10.44 -0.45
N GLY A 120 -6.58 -10.79 0.83
CA GLY A 120 -5.46 -11.13 1.73
C GLY A 120 -5.76 -10.93 3.21
N SER A 121 -4.78 -10.52 4.00
CA SER A 121 -5.02 -10.07 5.38
C SER A 121 -5.55 -8.64 5.43
N LEU A 122 -6.48 -8.33 6.35
CA LEU A 122 -6.97 -6.95 6.54
C LEU A 122 -5.83 -5.96 6.89
N PRO A 123 -4.89 -6.28 7.79
CA PRO A 123 -3.74 -5.40 8.06
C PRO A 123 -2.93 -5.06 6.81
N THR A 124 -2.60 -6.05 5.96
CA THR A 124 -1.84 -5.83 4.73
C THR A 124 -2.60 -4.92 3.76
N ARG A 125 -3.91 -5.18 3.55
CA ARG A 125 -4.77 -4.31 2.71
C ARG A 125 -4.86 -2.88 3.22
N ALA A 126 -5.00 -2.73 4.54
CA ALA A 126 -5.10 -1.43 5.20
C ALA A 126 -3.82 -0.61 4.98
N ARG A 127 -2.65 -1.25 5.15
CA ARG A 127 -1.34 -0.63 4.85
C ARG A 127 -1.23 -0.21 3.39
N CYS A 128 -1.58 -1.10 2.45
CA CYS A 128 -1.56 -0.76 1.03
C CYS A 128 -2.42 0.47 0.71
N ALA A 129 -3.61 0.59 1.32
CA ALA A 129 -4.49 1.75 1.12
C ALA A 129 -3.85 3.05 1.65
N MET A 130 -3.26 3.02 2.84
CA MET A 130 -2.55 4.17 3.42
C MET A 130 -1.37 4.61 2.54
N ASP A 131 -0.56 3.66 2.08
CA ASP A 131 0.59 3.92 1.21
C ASP A 131 0.21 4.48 -0.16
N ILE A 132 -0.91 4.02 -0.76
CA ILE A 132 -1.41 4.59 -2.01
C ILE A 132 -1.72 6.08 -1.83
N VAL A 133 -2.45 6.43 -0.77
CA VAL A 133 -2.83 7.83 -0.51
C VAL A 133 -1.61 8.69 -0.25
N SER A 134 -0.66 8.19 0.55
CA SER A 134 0.58 8.89 0.85
C SER A 134 1.47 9.06 -0.39
N SER A 135 1.58 8.04 -1.23
CA SER A 135 2.32 8.12 -2.49
C SER A 135 1.69 9.06 -3.51
N LEU A 136 0.36 9.20 -3.51
CA LEU A 136 -0.35 10.11 -4.40
C LEU A 136 -0.34 11.56 -3.90
N GLY A 137 -0.21 11.79 -2.58
CA GLY A 137 -0.26 13.11 -1.98
C GLY A 137 -1.62 13.81 -2.09
N ARG A 138 -2.68 13.04 -2.36
CA ARG A 138 -4.07 13.51 -2.55
C ARG A 138 -5.05 12.40 -2.21
N ASN A 139 -6.33 12.76 -2.10
CA ASN A 139 -7.42 11.80 -1.91
C ASN A 139 -7.79 11.15 -3.26
N PRO A 140 -7.55 9.84 -3.47
CA PRO A 140 -7.87 9.17 -4.74
C PRO A 140 -9.37 9.10 -5.02
N TRP A 141 -10.22 9.13 -4.00
CA TRP A 141 -11.68 9.07 -4.13
C TRP A 141 -12.35 10.40 -4.51
N GLU A 142 -11.58 11.45 -4.83
CA GLU A 142 -12.09 12.73 -5.30
C GLU A 142 -12.08 12.79 -6.84
N PRO A 143 -13.22 12.51 -7.52
CA PRO A 143 -13.26 12.46 -8.97
C PRO A 143 -13.42 13.84 -9.62
N PHE A 144 -13.00 13.96 -10.89
CA PHE A 144 -13.26 15.17 -11.68
C PHE A 144 -14.75 15.37 -12.01
N ARG A 145 -15.49 14.27 -12.19
CA ARG A 145 -16.93 14.27 -12.50
C ARG A 145 -17.70 13.34 -11.55
N VAL A 146 -18.12 13.89 -10.41
CA VAL A 146 -18.83 13.18 -9.33
C VAL A 146 -19.97 12.29 -9.84
N ARG A 147 -20.98 12.85 -10.52
CA ARG A 147 -22.15 12.07 -10.96
C ARG A 147 -21.82 10.92 -11.91
N ALA A 148 -20.80 11.08 -12.76
CA ALA A 148 -20.37 10.03 -13.67
C ALA A 148 -19.60 8.94 -12.92
N PHE A 149 -18.78 9.33 -11.95
CA PHE A 149 -18.02 8.42 -11.10
C PHE A 149 -18.94 7.56 -10.24
N GLU A 150 -19.93 8.17 -9.57
CA GLU A 150 -20.90 7.45 -8.76
C GLU A 150 -21.72 6.45 -9.61
N ARG A 151 -22.09 6.84 -10.84
CA ARG A 151 -22.78 5.93 -11.78
C ARG A 151 -21.88 4.79 -12.26
N ALA A 152 -20.61 5.06 -12.50
CA ALA A 152 -19.67 4.04 -12.98
C ALA A 152 -19.33 3.02 -11.90
N THR A 153 -19.21 3.49 -10.65
CA THR A 153 -18.82 2.67 -9.49
C THR A 153 -20.00 2.13 -8.71
N SER A 154 -21.22 2.60 -8.97
CA SER A 154 -22.42 2.24 -8.20
C SER A 154 -22.27 2.49 -6.69
N GLY A 155 -21.53 3.55 -6.33
CA GLY A 155 -21.29 4.01 -4.96
C GLY A 155 -21.31 5.52 -4.86
N THR A 156 -21.81 6.06 -3.75
CA THR A 156 -21.78 7.50 -3.47
C THR A 156 -20.38 7.96 -3.10
N ILE A 157 -20.06 9.25 -3.25
CA ILE A 157 -18.78 9.80 -2.78
C ILE A 157 -18.54 9.48 -1.30
N GLN A 158 -19.58 9.58 -0.46
CA GLN A 158 -19.47 9.23 0.95
C GLN A 158 -19.05 7.76 1.16
N SER A 159 -19.60 6.83 0.36
CA SER A 159 -19.23 5.41 0.43
C SER A 159 -17.77 5.18 0.05
N HIS A 160 -17.26 5.89 -0.96
CA HIS A 160 -15.85 5.85 -1.34
C HIS A 160 -14.96 6.41 -0.23
N THR A 161 -15.31 7.59 0.31
CA THR A 161 -14.59 8.21 1.43
C THR A 161 -14.51 7.26 2.62
N THR A 162 -15.64 6.73 3.08
CA THR A 162 -15.69 5.78 4.20
C THR A 162 -14.89 4.51 3.92
N SER A 163 -14.89 4.02 2.68
CA SER A 163 -14.15 2.82 2.32
C SER A 163 -12.63 3.02 2.42
N TRP A 164 -12.13 4.15 1.91
CA TRP A 164 -10.72 4.49 2.01
C TRP A 164 -10.31 4.85 3.44
N GLU A 165 -11.04 5.76 4.09
CA GLU A 165 -10.73 6.23 5.44
C GLU A 165 -10.81 5.11 6.48
N GLY A 166 -11.75 4.16 6.32
CA GLY A 166 -11.84 2.99 7.18
C GLY A 166 -10.57 2.14 7.16
N LEU A 167 -10.05 1.81 5.97
CA LEU A 167 -8.79 1.08 5.84
C LEU A 167 -7.60 1.87 6.38
N ILE A 168 -7.55 3.18 6.12
CA ILE A 168 -6.49 4.05 6.65
C ILE A 168 -6.53 4.10 8.18
N SER A 169 -7.73 4.12 8.79
CA SER A 169 -7.88 4.08 10.25
C SER A 169 -7.32 2.77 10.81
N VAL A 170 -7.69 1.63 10.22
CA VAL A 170 -7.18 0.31 10.62
C VAL A 170 -5.64 0.26 10.55
N ALA A 171 -5.04 0.79 9.48
CA ALA A 171 -3.58 0.82 9.35
C ALA A 171 -2.94 1.67 10.46
N ARG A 172 -3.50 2.86 10.73
CA ARG A 172 -2.98 3.77 11.75
C ARG A 172 -3.13 3.23 13.16
N GLU A 173 -4.26 2.60 13.47
CA GLU A 173 -4.51 1.94 14.75
C GLU A 173 -3.52 0.79 14.95
N SER A 174 -3.37 -0.10 13.97
CA SER A 174 -2.39 -1.19 14.03
C SER A 174 -0.96 -0.69 14.26
N MET A 175 -0.53 0.36 13.55
CA MET A 175 0.80 0.94 13.74
C MET A 175 0.95 1.62 15.11
N SER A 176 -0.10 2.29 15.59
CA SER A 176 -0.12 2.89 16.92
C SER A 176 -0.01 1.83 18.02
N ASP A 177 -0.69 0.70 17.85
CA ASP A 177 -0.65 -0.43 18.78
C ASP A 177 0.74 -1.07 18.80
N ASP A 178 1.40 -1.22 17.64
CA ASP A 178 2.78 -1.70 17.57
C ASP A 178 3.77 -0.76 18.27
N ILE A 179 3.61 0.56 18.09
CA ILE A 179 4.42 1.56 18.82
C ILE A 179 4.20 1.42 20.33
N ALA A 180 2.94 1.33 20.78
CA ALA A 180 2.61 1.21 22.20
C ALA A 180 3.17 -0.08 22.81
N ARG A 181 3.05 -1.21 22.09
CA ARG A 181 3.59 -2.50 22.53
C ARG A 181 5.10 -2.47 22.73
N LEU A 182 5.86 -1.98 21.75
CA LEU A 182 7.31 -1.86 21.88
C LEU A 182 7.70 -0.86 22.98
N GLN A 183 6.94 0.22 23.14
CA GLN A 183 7.15 1.16 24.24
C GLN A 183 6.97 0.48 25.61
N ASP A 184 5.96 -0.37 25.77
CA ASP A 184 5.74 -1.13 26.99
C ASP A 184 6.89 -2.12 27.26
N GLU A 185 7.46 -2.73 26.22
CA GLU A 185 8.65 -3.59 26.33
C GLU A 185 9.86 -2.81 26.84
N VAL A 186 10.14 -1.62 26.29
CA VAL A 186 11.20 -0.72 26.77
C VAL A 186 11.03 -0.40 28.26
N HIS A 187 9.83 0.02 28.66
CA HIS A 187 9.55 0.37 30.07
C HIS A 187 9.75 -0.81 31.03
N LYS A 188 9.44 -2.03 30.61
CA LYS A 188 9.60 -3.23 31.45
C LYS A 188 11.06 -3.61 31.68
N MET A 189 11.93 -3.34 30.71
CA MET A 189 13.36 -3.69 30.80
C MET A 189 14.19 -2.62 31.50
N ARG A 190 13.72 -1.37 31.51
CA ARG A 190 14.46 -0.24 32.07
C ARG A 190 14.75 -0.43 33.55
N GLY A 191 16.00 -0.17 33.94
CA GLY A 191 16.46 -0.31 35.33
C GLY A 191 16.69 -1.75 35.81
N ILE A 192 16.58 -2.75 34.93
CA ILE A 192 17.02 -4.13 35.24
C ILE A 192 18.55 -4.23 35.14
N GLU A 193 19.15 -3.66 34.09
CA GLU A 193 20.58 -3.67 33.84
C GLU A 193 21.03 -2.30 33.31
N GLU A 194 21.97 -1.64 34.00
CA GLU A 194 22.39 -0.26 33.67
C GLU A 194 23.08 -0.16 32.29
N SER A 195 23.75 -1.23 31.84
CA SER A 195 24.33 -1.32 30.49
C SER A 195 23.26 -1.37 29.39
N ALA A 196 22.09 -1.95 29.69
CA ALA A 196 20.98 -2.07 28.75
C ALA A 196 20.22 -0.75 28.59
N ASP A 197 20.18 0.10 29.62
CA ASP A 197 19.47 1.39 29.59
C ASP A 197 19.95 2.31 28.45
N VAL A 198 21.25 2.29 28.12
CA VAL A 198 21.81 3.05 26.99
C VAL A 198 21.26 2.56 25.64
N ILE A 199 21.07 1.24 25.49
CA ILE A 199 20.51 0.65 24.28
C ILE A 199 19.00 0.93 24.19
N LEU A 200 18.31 0.94 25.33
CA LEU A 200 16.89 1.27 25.44
C LEU A 200 16.61 2.74 25.09
N ASP A 201 17.51 3.67 25.41
CA ASP A 201 17.38 5.08 24.99
C ASP A 201 17.34 5.20 23.45
N SER A 202 18.16 4.41 22.74
CA SER A 202 18.10 4.36 21.27
C SER A 202 16.76 3.79 20.77
N ALA A 203 16.17 2.82 21.48
CA ALA A 203 14.85 2.30 21.13
C ALA A 203 13.77 3.37 21.29
N ASP A 204 13.80 4.13 22.39
CA ASP A 204 12.88 5.24 22.66
C ASP A 204 12.95 6.34 21.59
N GLU A 205 14.15 6.71 21.16
CA GLU A 205 14.33 7.67 20.07
C GLU A 205 13.67 7.18 18.77
N ASP A 206 13.84 5.90 18.43
CA ASP A 206 13.23 5.32 17.23
C ASP A 206 11.69 5.21 17.37
N LEU A 207 11.16 4.91 18.56
CA LEU A 207 9.72 4.95 18.80
C LEU A 207 9.14 6.36 18.67
N ASN A 208 9.88 7.38 19.08
CA ASN A 208 9.49 8.78 18.84
C ASN A 208 9.48 9.13 17.35
N ARG A 209 10.50 8.72 16.59
CA ARG A 209 10.51 8.86 15.12
C ARG A 209 9.35 8.12 14.46
N ALA A 210 8.95 6.96 14.99
CA ALA A 210 7.78 6.22 14.50
C ALA A 210 6.48 7.02 14.72
N ARG A 211 6.30 7.67 15.87
CA ARG A 211 5.13 8.53 16.17
C ARG A 211 5.06 9.72 15.23
N GLU A 212 6.18 10.41 15.01
CA GLU A 212 6.28 11.52 14.06
C GLU A 212 5.91 11.09 12.64
N ALA A 213 6.51 9.99 12.17
CA ALA A 213 6.21 9.43 10.85
C ALA A 213 4.73 9.03 10.69
N LEU A 214 4.10 8.49 11.74
CA LEU A 214 2.69 8.12 11.72
C LEU A 214 1.78 9.37 11.61
N ALA A 215 2.15 10.47 12.27
CA ALA A 215 1.46 11.75 12.14
C ALA A 215 1.56 12.30 10.70
N ASP A 216 2.70 12.11 10.06
CA ASP A 216 2.97 12.48 8.66
C ASP A 216 2.41 11.49 7.63
N LYS A 217 1.68 10.46 8.07
CA LYS A 217 1.11 9.38 7.24
C LYS A 217 2.17 8.61 6.43
N ASN A 218 3.40 8.54 6.92
CA ASN A 218 4.52 7.88 6.26
C ASN A 218 4.73 6.46 6.83
N ALA A 219 3.86 5.53 6.45
CA ALA A 219 3.91 4.14 6.91
C ALA A 219 5.29 3.47 6.70
N PRO A 220 6.00 3.64 5.56
CA PRO A 220 7.34 3.07 5.40
C PRO A 220 8.38 3.64 6.37
N ALA A 221 8.23 4.89 6.83
CA ALA A 221 9.08 5.45 7.87
C ALA A 221 8.74 4.91 9.27
N VAL A 222 7.46 4.68 9.56
CA VAL A 222 7.01 4.02 10.79
C VAL A 222 7.61 2.62 10.90
N GLU A 223 7.47 1.79 9.86
CA GLU A 223 7.98 0.41 9.87
C GLU A 223 9.50 0.35 10.02
N ARG A 224 10.22 1.23 9.31
CA ARG A 224 11.68 1.32 9.47
C ARG A 224 12.08 1.71 10.88
N ALA A 225 11.34 2.60 11.53
CA ALA A 225 11.62 3.01 12.90
C ALA A 225 11.28 1.91 13.92
N LEU A 226 10.13 1.24 13.77
CA LEU A 226 9.75 0.08 14.58
C LEU A 226 10.76 -1.07 14.47
N SER A 227 11.26 -1.36 13.26
CA SER A 227 12.29 -2.38 13.05
C SER A 227 13.58 -2.09 13.81
N ARG A 228 14.03 -0.82 13.81
CA ARG A 228 15.22 -0.41 14.58
C ARG A 228 14.96 -0.47 16.08
N ALA A 229 13.82 0.04 16.56
CA ALA A 229 13.44 -0.03 17.96
C ALA A 229 13.39 -1.48 18.47
N SER A 230 12.75 -2.37 17.71
CA SER A 230 12.71 -3.80 18.00
C SER A 230 14.11 -4.43 18.05
N SER A 231 15.00 -4.08 17.12
CA SER A 231 16.38 -4.56 17.15
C SER A 231 17.14 -4.09 18.41
N SER A 232 16.93 -2.85 18.86
CA SER A 232 17.55 -2.34 20.08
C SER A 232 17.00 -3.03 21.33
N ILE A 233 15.69 -3.24 21.40
CA ILE A 233 15.02 -4.02 22.47
C ILE A 233 15.62 -5.44 22.57
N VAL A 234 15.76 -6.14 21.44
CA VAL A 234 16.30 -7.51 21.41
C VAL A 234 17.77 -7.56 21.85
N ARG A 235 18.55 -6.50 21.59
CA ARG A 235 19.95 -6.40 22.07
C ARG A 235 20.04 -6.09 23.55
N ALA A 236 19.11 -5.27 24.05
CA ALA A 236 19.02 -4.92 25.47
C ALA A 236 18.55 -6.10 26.34
N ASP A 237 17.84 -7.08 25.77
CA ASP A 237 17.35 -8.24 26.53
C ASP A 237 18.49 -9.20 26.93
N PRO A 238 18.75 -9.39 28.25
CA PRO A 238 19.79 -10.30 28.73
C PRO A 238 19.58 -11.77 28.41
N LYS A 239 18.36 -12.17 28.05
CA LYS A 239 18.02 -13.55 27.68
C LYS A 239 18.10 -13.82 26.18
N SER A 240 18.32 -12.76 25.38
CA SER A 240 18.52 -12.87 23.94
C SER A 240 19.89 -13.46 23.64
N GLU A 241 19.98 -14.39 22.68
CA GLU A 241 21.25 -14.97 22.24
C GLU A 241 22.25 -13.86 21.83
N MET A 242 21.78 -12.80 21.17
CA MET A 242 22.63 -11.64 20.83
C MET A 242 23.13 -10.89 22.07
N GLY A 243 22.27 -10.70 23.08
CA GLY A 243 22.65 -10.07 24.35
C GLY A 243 23.64 -10.90 25.18
N SER A 244 23.62 -12.23 25.02
CA SER A 244 24.59 -13.14 25.65
C SER A 244 25.95 -13.17 24.94
N MET A 245 25.98 -13.14 23.60
CA MET A 245 27.21 -13.15 22.81
C MET A 245 28.02 -11.85 22.97
N GLU A 246 27.36 -10.70 23.06
CA GLU A 246 28.04 -9.41 23.25
C GLU A 246 28.69 -9.30 24.65
N ARG A 247 28.07 -9.90 25.68
CA ARG A 247 28.69 -10.04 27.01
C ARG A 247 29.91 -10.96 26.99
N GLU A 248 29.81 -12.12 26.35
CA GLU A 248 30.97 -13.03 26.21
C GLU A 248 32.15 -12.36 25.47
N LEU A 249 31.89 -11.41 24.57
CA LEU A 249 32.93 -10.63 23.88
C LEU A 249 33.49 -9.47 24.71
N LEU A 250 32.74 -8.94 25.68
CA LEU A 250 33.17 -7.84 26.55
C LEU A 250 33.84 -8.36 27.84
N ASP A 251 33.52 -9.58 28.27
CA ASP A 251 34.05 -10.23 29.48
C ASP A 251 35.22 -11.20 29.22
N GLY A 252 35.66 -11.35 27.97
CA GLY A 252 36.79 -12.21 27.53
C GLY A 252 38.03 -11.44 27.10
#